data_AF-A0A2D7HKV1-F1
#
_entry.id   AF-A0A2D7HKV1-F1
#
_cell.length_a   1.000
_cell.length_b   1.000
_cell.length_c   1.000
_cell.angle_alpha   90.00
_cell.angle_beta   90.00
_cell.angle_gamma   90.00
#
_symmetry.space_group_name_H-M   'P 1'
#
loop_
_entity.id
_entity.type
_entity.pdbx_description
1 polymer ?
#
loop_
_entity_poly.entity_id
_entity_poly.type
_entity_poly.pdbx_seq_one_letter_code
_entity_poly.pdbx_strand_id
1 'polypeptide(L)'
;MKGGQADLLSRRKALMSAAAATASVVTLHGEELPSFIGAGSGVPDIAFCFVTDTHYLADKKDPDSMDPQSAMICRRLVDTLNGLVGERIPTQAGGGRVSKLAGIIHGGDLVDSADKRGGVYPRMHATEFAAFEADYGLNGTEGLLKYPVFEVYGNHDGPQGDTLVVEGIKRRNQSRDGIKNISENGLHYAWDWGSLHLINLGIVVGQTGSELQRRRYAPMESLQFLKQDLQRMGDANRPVVITQHIDLARYSIPYTIDEERFLHMEWHPQDVKSFHETIAPFHVIANFCGHTHRREIFGWNGTPKRQPFTRADMDAFNGDNSSHFHGGKQAFFYVEVSGESLVVREVVTEDGWRSHGWAEQLWAKKI
;
A
#
# COMPACT_ATOMS: atom_id res chain seq x y z
N MET A 1 -54.60 -44.18 4.53
CA MET A 1 -55.07 -43.20 3.53
C MET A 1 -54.50 -41.84 3.89
N LYS A 2 -53.75 -41.22 2.94
CA LYS A 2 -53.43 -39.78 2.77
C LYS A 2 -52.93 -39.01 4.01
N GLY A 3 -51.83 -38.28 3.99
CA GLY A 3 -51.10 -37.60 2.93
C GLY A 3 -50.26 -36.50 3.61
N GLY A 4 -49.10 -36.18 3.06
CA GLY A 4 -48.07 -35.37 3.72
C GLY A 4 -48.44 -33.93 4.03
N GLN A 5 -47.70 -33.37 4.99
CA GLN A 5 -47.44 -31.95 5.08
C GLN A 5 -45.96 -31.79 5.44
N ALA A 6 -45.21 -31.19 4.51
CA ALA A 6 -43.79 -30.95 4.63
C ALA A 6 -43.49 -30.06 5.83
N ASP A 7 -42.49 -30.45 6.59
CA ASP A 7 -42.00 -29.84 7.82
C ASP A 7 -41.38 -28.46 7.52
N LEU A 8 -42.20 -27.41 7.63
CA LEU A 8 -41.81 -26.00 7.53
C LEU A 8 -41.37 -25.40 8.87
N LEU A 9 -41.10 -26.23 9.89
CA LEU A 9 -40.84 -25.76 11.26
C LEU A 9 -39.45 -26.10 11.82
N SER A 10 -38.56 -26.74 11.04
CA SER A 10 -37.23 -27.14 11.56
C SER A 10 -36.09 -26.10 11.45
N ARG A 11 -36.32 -24.90 10.91
CA ARG A 11 -35.30 -23.82 10.84
C ARG A 11 -35.46 -22.68 11.86
N ARG A 12 -36.26 -22.86 12.91
CA ARG A 12 -36.50 -21.83 13.95
C ARG A 12 -36.02 -22.20 15.37
N LYS A 13 -35.17 -23.23 15.51
CA LYS A 13 -34.58 -23.63 16.81
C LYS A 13 -33.05 -23.83 16.75
N ALA A 14 -32.35 -22.93 16.08
CA ALA A 14 -30.89 -22.86 16.13
C ALA A 14 -30.42 -21.41 16.29
N LEU A 15 -30.90 -20.74 17.33
CA LEU A 15 -30.40 -19.44 17.78
C LEU A 15 -30.86 -19.28 19.23
N MET A 16 -29.96 -19.52 20.17
CA MET A 16 -29.86 -18.93 21.51
C MET A 16 -29.03 -19.83 22.41
N SER A 17 -27.71 -19.64 22.36
CA SER A 17 -26.79 -19.82 23.48
C SER A 17 -25.34 -19.65 22.98
N ALA A 18 -24.84 -18.42 23.04
CA ALA A 18 -23.44 -18.17 23.35
C ALA A 18 -23.33 -16.73 23.80
N ALA A 19 -22.99 -16.59 25.07
CA ALA A 19 -22.75 -15.34 25.76
C ALA A 19 -21.61 -14.56 25.11
N ALA A 20 -21.58 -13.26 25.43
CA ALA A 20 -20.50 -12.33 25.13
C ALA A 20 -19.12 -12.98 25.28
N ALA A 21 -18.42 -13.10 24.16
CA ALA A 21 -16.97 -13.19 24.14
C ALA A 21 -16.47 -11.82 23.71
N THR A 22 -15.97 -11.04 24.69
CA THR A 22 -14.93 -10.05 24.41
C THR A 22 -13.86 -10.76 23.60
N ALA A 23 -13.67 -10.35 22.35
CA ALA A 23 -12.53 -10.77 21.56
C ALA A 23 -11.29 -10.15 22.22
N SER A 24 -10.71 -10.90 23.14
CA SER A 24 -9.33 -10.71 23.58
C SER A 24 -8.48 -10.61 22.32
N VAL A 25 -7.53 -9.67 22.34
CA VAL A 25 -6.41 -9.63 21.41
C VAL A 25 -5.70 -10.97 21.55
N VAL A 26 -6.13 -11.96 20.77
CA VAL A 26 -5.33 -13.14 20.50
C VAL A 26 -4.22 -12.62 19.63
N THR A 27 -3.03 -12.50 20.20
CA THR A 27 -1.79 -12.58 19.46
C THR A 27 -1.97 -13.75 18.50
N LEU A 28 -2.19 -13.46 17.24
CA LEU A 28 -2.01 -14.42 16.16
C LEU A 28 -0.51 -14.74 16.15
N HIS A 29 -0.08 -15.56 17.10
CA HIS A 29 0.99 -16.49 16.83
C HIS A 29 0.48 -17.28 15.64
N GLY A 30 1.11 -17.04 14.49
CA GLY A 30 0.76 -17.71 13.25
C GLY A 30 0.54 -19.18 13.55
N GLU A 31 -0.63 -19.70 13.15
CA GLU A 31 -0.72 -21.12 12.85
C GLU A 31 0.56 -21.47 12.09
N GLU A 32 1.32 -22.39 12.66
CA GLU A 32 2.69 -22.75 12.29
C GLU A 32 2.99 -22.32 10.86
N LEU A 33 3.74 -21.21 10.72
CA LEU A 33 4.45 -20.89 9.49
C LEU A 33 5.04 -22.24 9.04
N PRO A 34 4.73 -22.75 7.83
CA PRO A 34 5.37 -23.98 7.36
C PRO A 34 6.84 -23.78 7.61
N SER A 35 7.40 -24.62 8.50
CA SER A 35 8.70 -24.41 9.14
C SER A 35 9.63 -23.72 8.16
N PHE A 36 9.85 -22.41 8.32
CA PHE A 36 10.81 -21.71 7.48
C PHE A 36 12.18 -22.19 7.95
N ILE A 37 12.58 -23.34 7.41
CA ILE A 37 13.96 -23.76 7.36
C ILE A 37 14.63 -22.69 6.53
N GLY A 38 15.43 -21.86 7.19
CA GLY A 38 16.05 -20.69 6.59
C GLY A 38 16.54 -21.00 5.18
N ALA A 39 16.09 -20.17 4.22
CA ALA A 39 16.62 -20.08 2.87
C ALA A 39 17.35 -21.34 2.39
N GLY A 40 16.59 -22.41 2.15
CA GLY A 40 17.07 -23.50 1.32
C GLY A 40 17.29 -22.98 -0.10
N SER A 41 18.52 -22.55 -0.39
CA SER A 41 19.16 -22.48 -1.72
C SER A 41 18.87 -21.35 -2.71
N GLY A 42 18.23 -20.24 -2.32
CA GLY A 42 18.15 -19.04 -3.18
C GLY A 42 18.44 -17.74 -2.43
N VAL A 43 19.39 -16.94 -2.91
CA VAL A 43 19.46 -15.50 -2.59
C VAL A 43 18.18 -14.86 -3.16
N PRO A 44 17.47 -13.97 -2.44
CA PRO A 44 16.29 -13.33 -3.01
C PRO A 44 16.66 -12.61 -4.30
N ASP A 45 15.86 -12.82 -5.34
CA ASP A 45 16.10 -12.22 -6.65
C ASP A 45 15.87 -10.70 -6.58
N ILE A 46 14.92 -10.27 -5.75
CA ILE A 46 14.51 -8.88 -5.59
C ILE A 46 14.30 -8.58 -4.10
N ALA A 47 14.78 -7.43 -3.65
CA ALA A 47 14.43 -6.86 -2.36
C ALA A 47 14.08 -5.38 -2.50
N PHE A 48 13.12 -4.88 -1.73
CA PHE A 48 12.72 -3.48 -1.73
C PHE A 48 12.15 -3.07 -0.37
N CYS A 49 12.00 -1.77 -0.15
CA CYS A 49 11.25 -1.25 0.99
C CYS A 49 9.95 -0.61 0.54
N PHE A 50 8.90 -0.76 1.34
CA PHE A 50 7.64 -0.04 1.19
C PHE A 50 7.48 0.93 2.36
N VAL A 51 7.44 2.23 2.03
CA VAL A 51 7.16 3.34 2.95
C VAL A 51 5.84 3.98 2.56
N THR A 52 5.18 4.68 3.48
CA THR A 52 3.92 5.39 3.21
C THR A 52 3.69 6.46 4.27
N ASP A 53 2.80 7.41 3.98
CA ASP A 53 2.33 8.40 4.95
C ASP A 53 3.53 9.13 5.59
N THR A 54 4.38 9.73 4.75
CA THR A 54 5.56 10.48 5.23
C THR A 54 5.21 11.87 5.70
N HIS A 55 4.15 12.47 5.13
CA HIS A 55 3.58 13.75 5.56
C HIS A 55 4.63 14.83 5.77
N TYR A 56 5.37 15.17 4.70
CA TYR A 56 6.15 16.40 4.69
C TYR A 56 5.23 17.58 5.02
N LEU A 57 5.59 18.35 6.05
CA LEU A 57 4.79 19.48 6.54
C LEU A 57 5.64 20.76 6.55
N ALA A 58 5.11 21.84 5.96
CA ALA A 58 5.66 23.18 6.07
C ALA A 58 5.18 23.90 7.35
N ASP A 59 5.95 24.87 7.84
CA ASP A 59 5.52 25.71 8.96
C ASP A 59 4.37 26.63 8.51
N LYS A 60 3.20 26.54 9.16
CA LYS A 60 2.06 27.37 8.81
C LYS A 60 2.31 28.88 8.99
N LYS A 61 3.20 29.26 9.91
CA LYS A 61 3.57 30.66 10.18
C LYS A 61 4.62 31.18 9.19
N ASP A 62 5.42 30.28 8.65
CA ASP A 62 6.42 30.54 7.63
C ASP A 62 6.34 29.48 6.52
N PRO A 63 5.32 29.55 5.63
CA PRO A 63 4.97 28.47 4.71
C PRO A 63 6.01 28.20 3.62
N ASP A 64 7.04 29.03 3.54
CA ASP A 64 8.19 28.88 2.65
C ASP A 64 9.34 28.08 3.34
N SER A 65 9.12 27.61 4.58
CA SER A 65 10.03 26.79 5.38
C SER A 65 9.36 25.49 5.83
N MET A 66 10.14 24.41 5.92
CA MET A 66 9.67 23.15 6.51
C MET A 66 9.45 23.28 8.01
N ASP A 67 8.42 22.60 8.55
CA ASP A 67 8.31 22.39 9.98
C ASP A 67 9.57 21.64 10.49
N PRO A 68 10.28 22.14 11.51
CA PRO A 68 11.54 21.56 11.93
C PRO A 68 11.44 20.10 12.39
N GLN A 69 10.32 19.70 12.98
CA GLN A 69 10.11 18.32 13.43
C GLN A 69 9.82 17.39 12.25
N SER A 70 8.98 17.81 11.32
CA SER A 70 8.75 17.09 10.06
C SER A 70 10.04 16.89 9.28
N ALA A 71 10.80 17.96 9.04
CA ALA A 71 12.08 17.89 8.32
C ALA A 71 13.07 16.92 8.99
N MET A 72 13.17 16.98 10.31
CA MET A 72 14.06 16.10 11.08
C MET A 72 13.68 14.63 10.98
N ILE A 73 12.40 14.28 11.13
CA ILE A 73 11.95 12.88 11.10
C ILE A 73 12.04 12.32 9.69
N CYS A 74 11.61 13.08 8.68
CA CYS A 74 11.71 12.67 7.28
C CYS A 74 13.17 12.43 6.86
N ARG A 75 14.10 13.32 7.26
CA ARG A 75 15.54 13.14 7.00
C ARG A 75 16.07 11.84 7.61
N ARG A 76 15.72 11.55 8.86
CA ARG A 76 16.19 10.33 9.54
C ARG A 76 15.63 9.05 8.93
N LEU A 77 14.40 9.08 8.39
CA LEU A 77 13.88 7.96 7.61
C LEU A 77 14.77 7.71 6.39
N VAL A 78 15.10 8.75 5.62
CA VAL A 78 15.98 8.63 4.45
C VAL A 78 17.37 8.09 4.83
N ASP A 79 17.94 8.59 5.93
CA ASP A 79 19.23 8.09 6.44
C ASP A 79 19.16 6.62 6.86
N THR A 80 18.06 6.21 7.50
CA THR A 80 17.78 4.80 7.87
C THR A 80 17.73 3.92 6.63
N LEU A 81 16.95 4.30 5.61
CA LEU A 81 16.85 3.55 4.34
C LEU A 81 18.21 3.41 3.65
N ASN A 82 18.99 4.49 3.61
CA ASN A 82 20.34 4.51 3.04
C ASN A 82 21.33 3.60 3.77
N GLY A 83 21.13 3.36 5.07
CA GLY A 83 22.01 2.54 5.90
C GLY A 83 21.62 1.06 6.00
N LEU A 84 20.47 0.66 5.45
CA LEU A 84 19.86 -0.63 5.74
C LEU A 84 20.60 -1.82 5.11
N VAL A 85 21.12 -1.67 3.89
CA VAL A 85 21.74 -2.78 3.14
C VAL A 85 22.93 -3.38 3.90
N GLY A 86 22.94 -4.69 4.05
CA GLY A 86 23.96 -5.43 4.79
C GLY A 86 23.74 -5.45 6.31
N GLU A 87 22.78 -4.70 6.85
CA GLU A 87 22.41 -4.79 8.27
C GLU A 87 22.01 -6.22 8.63
N ARG A 88 22.35 -6.64 9.86
CA ARG A 88 21.97 -7.96 10.36
C ARG A 88 20.51 -7.96 10.79
N ILE A 89 19.73 -8.87 10.22
CA ILE A 89 18.36 -9.12 10.64
C ILE A 89 18.41 -10.06 11.87
N PRO A 90 17.78 -9.71 13.00
CA PRO A 90 17.73 -10.58 14.18
C PRO A 90 17.04 -11.92 13.89
N THR A 91 17.42 -12.98 14.61
CA THR A 91 16.84 -14.33 14.43
C THR A 91 15.33 -14.34 14.62
N GLN A 92 14.81 -13.57 15.58
CA GLN A 92 13.36 -13.45 15.81
C GLN A 92 12.60 -12.80 14.65
N ALA A 93 13.29 -12.03 13.80
CA ALA A 93 12.74 -11.44 12.57
C ALA A 93 13.08 -12.28 11.31
N GLY A 94 13.41 -13.57 11.49
CA GLY A 94 13.75 -14.50 10.41
C GLY A 94 15.25 -14.60 10.07
N GLY A 95 16.10 -13.78 10.70
CA GLY A 95 17.55 -13.84 10.53
C GLY A 95 18.05 -13.40 9.14
N GLY A 96 19.38 -13.45 8.96
CA GLY A 96 20.05 -13.09 7.71
C GLY A 96 20.60 -11.66 7.70
N ARG A 97 20.73 -11.10 6.51
CA ARG A 97 21.15 -9.72 6.27
C ARG A 97 20.27 -9.09 5.22
N VAL A 98 20.10 -7.77 5.32
CA VAL A 98 19.37 -7.00 4.32
C VAL A 98 20.10 -7.08 2.98
N SER A 99 19.38 -7.54 1.97
CA SER A 99 19.84 -7.70 0.60
C SER A 99 19.97 -6.34 -0.09
N LYS A 100 20.64 -6.31 -1.25
CA LYS A 100 20.65 -5.09 -2.08
C LYS A 100 19.21 -4.73 -2.48
N LEU A 101 18.83 -3.48 -2.26
CA LEU A 101 17.51 -2.98 -2.63
C LEU A 101 17.45 -2.64 -4.12
N ALA A 102 16.37 -3.05 -4.77
CA ALA A 102 16.00 -2.65 -6.13
C ALA A 102 15.43 -1.22 -6.16
N GLY A 103 14.80 -0.79 -5.08
CA GLY A 103 14.24 0.55 -4.93
C GLY A 103 13.35 0.68 -3.69
N ILE A 104 12.68 1.82 -3.59
CA ILE A 104 11.70 2.15 -2.55
C ILE A 104 10.34 2.36 -3.22
N ILE A 105 9.30 1.71 -2.74
CA ILE A 105 7.91 2.00 -3.13
C ILE A 105 7.31 2.92 -2.07
N HIS A 106 6.70 4.03 -2.49
CA HIS A 106 6.03 4.97 -1.58
C HIS A 106 4.51 4.92 -1.78
N GLY A 107 3.78 4.53 -0.74
CA GLY A 107 2.34 4.28 -0.73
C GLY A 107 1.42 5.50 -0.71
N GLY A 108 1.90 6.71 -1.02
CA GLY A 108 1.12 7.95 -0.96
C GLY A 108 1.20 8.70 0.38
N ASP A 109 0.50 9.84 0.41
CA ASP A 109 0.58 10.88 1.44
C ASP A 109 2.01 11.35 1.66
N LEU A 110 2.59 11.84 0.56
CA LEU A 110 3.94 12.41 0.50
C LEU A 110 3.98 13.71 1.29
N VAL A 111 2.99 14.58 1.10
CA VAL A 111 2.87 15.89 1.77
C VAL A 111 1.61 15.96 2.62
N ASP A 112 1.57 16.85 3.61
CA ASP A 112 0.43 16.94 4.55
C ASP A 112 -0.68 17.92 4.12
N SER A 113 -0.40 18.86 3.21
CA SER A 113 -1.27 20.02 3.05
C SER A 113 -1.86 20.24 1.66
N ALA A 114 -1.62 19.36 0.69
CA ALA A 114 -2.10 19.58 -0.68
C ALA A 114 -3.61 19.35 -0.87
N ASP A 115 -4.29 18.70 0.08
CA ASP A 115 -5.75 18.57 0.13
C ASP A 115 -6.46 19.85 0.61
N LYS A 116 -5.73 20.76 1.26
CA LYS A 116 -6.25 22.02 1.81
C LYS A 116 -6.18 23.15 0.76
N ARG A 117 -7.16 24.05 0.80
CA ARG A 117 -7.32 25.13 -0.19
C ARG A 117 -7.22 26.53 0.42
N GLY A 118 -6.70 27.47 -0.37
CA GLY A 118 -6.65 28.90 -0.03
C GLY A 118 -5.61 29.28 1.04
N GLY A 119 -5.48 30.58 1.28
CA GLY A 119 -4.57 31.11 2.30
C GLY A 119 -3.11 30.70 2.07
N VAL A 120 -2.48 30.13 3.09
CA VAL A 120 -1.06 29.74 3.08
C VAL A 120 -0.79 28.38 2.43
N TYR A 121 -1.81 27.53 2.24
CA TYR A 121 -1.63 26.14 1.83
C TYR A 121 -0.97 25.95 0.45
N PRO A 122 -1.23 26.78 -0.59
CA PRO A 122 -0.50 26.67 -1.86
C PRO A 122 1.01 26.83 -1.73
N ARG A 123 1.47 27.67 -0.80
CA ARG A 123 2.91 27.81 -0.51
C ARG A 123 3.41 26.63 0.31
N MET A 124 2.65 26.22 1.33
CA MET A 124 3.01 25.06 2.16
C MET A 124 3.23 23.79 1.32
N HIS A 125 2.27 23.38 0.50
CA HIS A 125 2.44 22.15 -0.27
C HIS A 125 3.50 22.25 -1.37
N ALA A 126 3.84 23.45 -1.83
CA ALA A 126 4.97 23.65 -2.73
C ALA A 126 6.30 23.42 -2.00
N THR A 127 6.44 23.96 -0.79
CA THR A 127 7.59 23.72 0.10
C THR A 127 7.72 22.24 0.49
N GLU A 128 6.60 21.61 0.86
CA GLU A 128 6.54 20.20 1.25
C GLU A 128 6.96 19.29 0.09
N PHE A 129 6.42 19.52 -1.11
CA PHE A 129 6.76 18.72 -2.27
C PHE A 129 8.21 18.92 -2.72
N ALA A 130 8.72 20.16 -2.66
CA ALA A 130 10.12 20.43 -2.96
C ALA A 130 11.07 19.73 -1.96
N ALA A 131 10.69 19.67 -0.68
CA ALA A 131 11.44 18.92 0.32
C ALA A 131 11.42 17.41 0.06
N PHE A 132 10.26 16.85 -0.31
CA PHE A 132 10.15 15.46 -0.74
C PHE A 132 11.07 15.17 -1.94
N GLU A 133 11.04 16.02 -2.99
CA GLU A 133 11.89 15.84 -4.17
C GLU A 133 13.38 15.95 -3.86
N ALA A 134 13.79 16.87 -2.99
CA ALA A 134 15.18 17.02 -2.55
C ALA A 134 15.66 15.79 -1.76
N ASP A 135 14.77 15.16 -1.01
CA ASP A 135 15.09 14.02 -0.16
C ASP A 135 15.10 12.72 -0.95
N TYR A 136 14.05 12.45 -1.72
CA TYR A 136 13.85 11.19 -2.41
C TYR A 136 14.46 11.14 -3.81
N GLY A 137 14.71 12.28 -4.44
CA GLY A 137 15.17 12.30 -5.84
C GLY A 137 14.17 11.59 -6.75
N LEU A 138 14.66 10.89 -7.78
CA LEU A 138 13.81 10.05 -8.63
C LEU A 138 14.43 8.67 -8.89
N ASN A 139 15.65 8.65 -9.41
CA ASN A 139 16.35 7.44 -9.85
C ASN A 139 17.48 7.02 -8.88
N GLY A 140 17.53 7.63 -7.70
CA GLY A 140 18.52 7.35 -6.66
C GLY A 140 19.85 8.10 -6.81
N THR A 141 19.87 9.17 -7.63
CA THR A 141 21.09 9.98 -7.88
C THR A 141 20.88 11.47 -7.67
N GLU A 142 19.63 11.94 -7.70
CA GLU A 142 19.27 13.35 -7.68
C GLU A 142 19.03 13.87 -6.26
N GLY A 143 18.48 13.03 -5.39
CA GLY A 143 18.16 13.34 -4.00
C GLY A 143 19.16 12.74 -3.02
N LEU A 144 18.80 12.81 -1.75
CA LEU A 144 19.63 12.27 -0.66
C LEU A 144 19.42 10.75 -0.47
N LEU A 145 18.26 10.22 -0.85
CA LEU A 145 18.00 8.80 -0.98
C LEU A 145 18.84 8.21 -2.12
N LYS A 146 19.54 7.11 -1.83
CA LYS A 146 20.48 6.44 -2.76
C LYS A 146 19.83 5.35 -3.62
N TYR A 147 18.51 5.31 -3.65
CA TYR A 147 17.71 4.29 -4.34
C TYR A 147 16.65 4.96 -5.20
N PRO A 148 16.28 4.35 -6.34
CA PRO A 148 15.13 4.83 -7.09
C PRO A 148 13.86 4.68 -6.23
N VAL A 149 13.01 5.69 -6.28
CA VAL A 149 11.71 5.71 -5.61
C VAL A 149 10.62 5.43 -6.63
N PHE A 150 9.48 4.88 -6.20
CA PHE A 150 8.28 4.62 -7.01
C PHE A 150 7.04 4.96 -6.18
N GLU A 151 6.56 6.18 -6.31
CA GLU A 151 5.47 6.75 -5.51
C GLU A 151 4.08 6.68 -6.17
N VAL A 152 3.05 6.46 -5.34
CA VAL A 152 1.67 6.85 -5.64
C VAL A 152 1.33 8.14 -4.88
N TYR A 153 0.20 8.77 -5.22
CA TYR A 153 -0.37 9.87 -4.46
C TYR A 153 -1.45 9.35 -3.50
N GLY A 154 -1.59 10.00 -2.35
CA GLY A 154 -2.64 9.77 -1.38
C GLY A 154 -3.66 10.90 -1.28
N ASN A 155 -4.51 10.86 -0.26
CA ASN A 155 -5.56 11.87 -0.08
C ASN A 155 -5.01 13.23 0.34
N HIS A 156 -3.90 13.31 1.08
CA HIS A 156 -3.27 14.57 1.42
C HIS A 156 -2.51 15.19 0.25
N ASP A 157 -2.08 14.37 -0.71
CA ASP A 157 -1.38 14.83 -1.92
C ASP A 157 -2.31 15.46 -2.95
N GLY A 158 -3.53 14.94 -3.11
CA GLY A 158 -4.47 15.44 -4.12
C GLY A 158 -5.67 14.52 -4.35
N PRO A 159 -6.74 14.63 -3.56
CA PRO A 159 -7.85 13.66 -3.59
C PRO A 159 -8.64 13.68 -4.91
N GLN A 160 -8.56 14.77 -5.66
CA GLN A 160 -9.18 14.92 -6.99
C GLN A 160 -8.16 14.89 -8.14
N GLY A 161 -6.88 14.67 -7.85
CA GLY A 161 -5.83 14.66 -8.86
C GLY A 161 -5.48 16.02 -9.46
N ASP A 162 -5.90 17.12 -8.81
CA ASP A 162 -5.83 18.51 -9.32
C ASP A 162 -4.79 19.39 -8.58
N THR A 163 -3.78 18.77 -7.96
CA THR A 163 -2.78 19.46 -7.14
C THR A 163 -1.40 19.52 -7.78
N LEU A 164 -0.56 20.45 -7.30
CA LEU A 164 0.84 20.57 -7.73
C LEU A 164 1.63 19.27 -7.52
N VAL A 165 1.32 18.52 -6.45
CA VAL A 165 1.96 17.25 -6.12
C VAL A 165 1.63 16.19 -7.16
N VAL A 166 0.35 16.04 -7.51
CA VAL A 166 -0.10 15.05 -8.51
C VAL A 166 0.47 15.40 -9.89
N GLU A 167 0.49 16.67 -10.26
CA GLU A 167 1.17 17.11 -11.49
C GLU A 167 2.68 16.86 -11.44
N GLY A 168 3.31 17.00 -10.26
CA GLY A 168 4.69 16.62 -10.01
C GLY A 168 4.96 15.15 -10.27
N ILE A 169 4.13 14.27 -9.74
CA ILE A 169 4.24 12.82 -9.96
C ILE A 169 4.08 12.48 -11.45
N LYS A 170 3.11 13.08 -12.15
CA LYS A 170 2.96 12.91 -13.61
C LYS A 170 4.23 13.28 -14.37
N ARG A 171 4.84 14.42 -14.04
CA ARG A 171 6.12 14.83 -14.66
C ARG A 171 7.25 13.85 -14.34
N ARG A 172 7.37 13.43 -13.09
CA ARG A 172 8.41 12.50 -12.62
C ARG A 172 8.28 11.14 -13.31
N ASN A 173 7.08 10.64 -13.52
CA ASN A 173 6.85 9.36 -14.21
C ASN A 173 7.35 9.37 -15.66
N GLN A 174 7.32 10.51 -16.35
CA GLN A 174 7.83 10.63 -17.72
C GLN A 174 9.35 10.48 -17.82
N SER A 175 10.08 10.72 -16.72
CA SER A 175 11.54 10.64 -16.64
C SER A 175 12.03 9.55 -15.71
N ARG A 176 11.15 8.66 -15.24
CA ARG A 176 11.52 7.57 -14.32
C ARG A 176 12.12 6.41 -15.11
N ASP A 177 13.26 5.93 -14.64
CA ASP A 177 13.94 4.81 -15.28
C ASP A 177 13.19 3.49 -15.11
N GLY A 178 13.26 2.64 -16.14
CA GLY A 178 12.76 1.26 -16.08
C GLY A 178 11.24 1.10 -16.22
N ILE A 179 10.49 2.19 -16.41
CA ILE A 179 9.04 2.12 -16.64
C ILE A 179 8.72 1.36 -17.94
N LYS A 180 7.77 0.43 -17.85
CA LYS A 180 7.27 -0.37 -18.98
C LYS A 180 6.03 0.23 -19.61
N ASN A 181 5.10 0.70 -18.77
CA ASN A 181 3.82 1.26 -19.20
C ASN A 181 3.48 2.46 -18.32
N ILE A 182 2.86 3.48 -18.91
CA ILE A 182 2.30 4.65 -18.22
C ILE A 182 0.89 4.86 -18.75
N SER A 183 -0.05 5.22 -17.88
CA SER A 183 -1.40 5.62 -18.27
C SER A 183 -1.39 6.89 -19.13
N GLU A 184 -2.43 7.08 -19.92
CA GLU A 184 -2.54 8.24 -20.82
C GLU A 184 -2.45 9.58 -20.08
N ASN A 185 -2.93 9.63 -18.84
CA ASN A 185 -2.85 10.81 -17.99
C ASN A 185 -1.52 10.97 -17.23
N GLY A 186 -0.55 10.07 -17.44
CA GLY A 186 0.80 10.11 -16.87
C GLY A 186 0.93 9.64 -15.41
N LEU A 187 -0.16 9.26 -14.75
CA LEU A 187 -0.18 9.10 -13.29
C LEU A 187 0.07 7.66 -12.82
N HIS A 188 -0.51 6.69 -13.51
CA HIS A 188 -0.40 5.27 -13.18
C HIS A 188 0.66 4.64 -14.07
N TYR A 189 1.43 3.71 -13.52
CA TYR A 189 2.53 3.14 -14.26
C TYR A 189 2.90 1.76 -13.72
N ALA A 190 3.62 1.01 -14.56
CA ALA A 190 4.10 -0.31 -14.24
C ALA A 190 5.55 -0.48 -14.69
N TRP A 191 6.28 -1.30 -13.96
CA TRP A 191 7.68 -1.62 -14.22
C TRP A 191 7.98 -3.05 -13.80
N ASP A 192 9.19 -3.49 -14.13
CA ASP A 192 9.65 -4.82 -13.79
C ASP A 192 10.94 -4.74 -12.97
N TRP A 193 11.01 -5.51 -11.89
CA TRP A 193 12.26 -5.86 -11.23
C TRP A 193 12.49 -7.35 -11.40
N GLY A 194 13.39 -7.72 -12.31
CA GLY A 194 13.61 -9.13 -12.65
C GLY A 194 12.32 -9.81 -13.10
N SER A 195 11.97 -10.92 -12.44
CA SER A 195 10.75 -11.68 -12.70
C SER A 195 9.47 -11.05 -12.13
N LEU A 196 9.58 -10.06 -11.23
CA LEU A 196 8.43 -9.44 -10.59
C LEU A 196 7.89 -8.28 -11.44
N HIS A 197 6.58 -8.27 -11.64
CA HIS A 197 5.85 -7.17 -12.28
C HIS A 197 5.21 -6.29 -11.19
N LEU A 198 5.39 -4.97 -11.26
CA LEU A 198 4.92 -4.03 -10.26
C LEU A 198 4.06 -2.94 -10.88
N ILE A 199 2.97 -2.58 -10.20
CA ILE A 199 1.97 -1.63 -10.69
C ILE A 199 1.62 -0.61 -9.61
N ASN A 200 1.74 0.68 -9.93
CA ASN A 200 1.33 1.80 -9.07
C ASN A 200 0.05 2.45 -9.64
N LEU A 201 -1.02 2.48 -8.83
CA LEU A 201 -2.38 2.85 -9.26
C LEU A 201 -2.96 4.09 -8.57
N GLY A 202 -2.13 4.91 -7.92
CA GLY A 202 -2.57 6.15 -7.30
C GLY A 202 -3.33 5.95 -5.98
N ILE A 203 -4.40 6.71 -5.77
CA ILE A 203 -5.15 6.74 -4.51
C ILE A 203 -6.13 5.57 -4.34
N VAL A 204 -6.99 5.36 -5.34
CA VAL A 204 -8.01 4.30 -5.41
C VAL A 204 -8.05 3.74 -6.83
N VAL A 205 -8.44 2.48 -6.98
CA VAL A 205 -8.57 1.85 -8.30
C VAL A 205 -9.99 2.04 -8.83
N GLY A 206 -10.18 2.51 -10.06
CA GLY A 206 -11.50 2.58 -10.67
C GLY A 206 -11.58 3.44 -11.91
N GLN A 207 -12.80 3.80 -12.31
CA GLN A 207 -13.08 4.62 -13.49
C GLN A 207 -14.05 5.76 -13.18
N THR A 208 -14.08 6.75 -14.06
CA THR A 208 -15.03 7.86 -14.06
C THR A 208 -15.72 7.98 -15.42
N GLY A 209 -16.92 8.57 -15.43
CA GLY A 209 -17.71 8.77 -16.65
C GLY A 209 -19.06 9.37 -16.32
N SER A 210 -19.75 9.92 -17.33
CA SER A 210 -21.10 10.51 -17.14
C SER A 210 -22.13 9.53 -16.60
N GLU A 211 -21.95 8.25 -16.93
CA GLU A 211 -22.83 7.15 -16.54
C GLU A 211 -22.45 6.48 -15.21
N LEU A 212 -21.33 6.90 -14.58
CA LEU A 212 -20.82 6.29 -13.36
C LEU A 212 -21.07 7.19 -12.15
N GLN A 213 -21.58 6.61 -11.06
CA GLN A 213 -21.72 7.33 -9.81
C GLN A 213 -20.34 7.79 -9.29
N ARG A 214 -20.25 9.06 -8.91
CA ARG A 214 -19.04 9.60 -8.28
C ARG A 214 -18.81 9.00 -6.89
N ARG A 215 -17.61 9.22 -6.38
CA ARG A 215 -17.18 8.90 -5.01
C ARG A 215 -16.32 10.03 -4.45
N ARG A 216 -15.77 9.88 -3.25
CA ARG A 216 -14.96 10.92 -2.62
C ARG A 216 -13.65 11.19 -3.35
N TYR A 217 -12.95 10.16 -3.83
CA TYR A 217 -11.63 10.29 -4.47
C TYR A 217 -11.67 9.96 -5.95
N ALA A 218 -10.96 10.76 -6.76
CA ALA A 218 -10.86 10.53 -8.19
C ALA A 218 -9.85 9.40 -8.48
N PRO A 219 -10.25 8.31 -9.17
CA PRO A 219 -9.36 7.20 -9.51
C PRO A 219 -8.42 7.50 -10.67
N MET A 220 -8.72 8.56 -11.44
CA MET A 220 -7.93 8.95 -12.61
C MET A 220 -7.77 7.79 -13.61
N GLU A 221 -8.85 7.05 -13.91
CA GLU A 221 -8.86 5.91 -14.84
C GLU A 221 -7.87 4.76 -14.53
N SER A 222 -7.48 4.59 -13.27
CA SER A 222 -6.53 3.55 -12.82
C SER A 222 -6.98 2.12 -13.17
N LEU A 223 -8.28 1.82 -13.14
CA LEU A 223 -8.77 0.47 -13.48
C LEU A 223 -8.60 0.17 -14.98
N GLN A 224 -8.77 1.17 -15.85
CA GLN A 224 -8.53 0.99 -17.28
C GLN A 224 -7.05 0.71 -17.54
N PHE A 225 -6.15 1.46 -16.88
CA PHE A 225 -4.72 1.21 -16.96
C PHE A 225 -4.36 -0.20 -16.48
N LEU A 226 -4.84 -0.62 -15.30
CA LEU A 226 -4.59 -1.94 -14.74
C LEU A 226 -4.97 -3.07 -15.72
N LYS A 227 -6.16 -2.99 -16.33
CA LYS A 227 -6.63 -3.99 -17.31
C LYS A 227 -5.67 -4.08 -18.50
N GLN A 228 -5.27 -2.93 -19.05
CA GLN A 228 -4.38 -2.88 -20.21
C GLN A 228 -2.98 -3.39 -19.88
N ASP A 229 -2.47 -3.02 -18.71
CA ASP A 229 -1.13 -3.39 -18.27
C ASP A 229 -1.01 -4.90 -18.02
N LEU A 230 -1.94 -5.50 -17.26
CA LEU A 230 -1.97 -6.95 -17.05
C LEU A 230 -2.16 -7.75 -18.35
N GLN A 231 -2.96 -7.24 -19.29
CA GLN A 231 -3.08 -7.84 -20.62
C GLN A 231 -1.76 -7.76 -21.41
N ARG A 232 -1.05 -6.63 -21.34
CA ARG A 232 0.25 -6.44 -22.01
C ARG A 232 1.35 -7.29 -21.38
N MET A 233 1.31 -7.50 -20.06
CA MET A 233 2.24 -8.39 -19.36
C MET A 233 2.19 -9.79 -19.98
N GLY A 234 0.99 -10.26 -20.35
CA GLY A 234 0.81 -11.45 -21.19
C GLY A 234 1.13 -12.80 -20.52
N ASP A 235 1.60 -12.80 -19.28
CA ASP A 235 1.89 -13.99 -18.48
C ASP A 235 1.11 -13.96 -17.15
N ALA A 236 0.02 -14.72 -17.10
CA ALA A 236 -0.84 -14.78 -15.92
C ALA A 236 -0.17 -15.39 -14.68
N ASN A 237 0.91 -16.15 -14.84
CA ASN A 237 1.62 -16.80 -13.72
C ASN A 237 2.76 -15.93 -13.16
N ARG A 238 3.14 -14.87 -13.88
CA ARG A 238 4.17 -13.93 -13.42
C ARG A 238 3.70 -13.28 -12.12
N PRO A 239 4.51 -13.29 -11.04
CA PRO A 239 4.12 -12.65 -9.80
C PRO A 239 3.91 -11.14 -9.99
N VAL A 240 2.80 -10.62 -9.45
CA VAL A 240 2.44 -9.20 -9.52
C VAL A 240 2.32 -8.59 -8.13
N VAL A 241 2.88 -7.39 -7.95
CA VAL A 241 2.67 -6.53 -6.78
C VAL A 241 1.92 -5.27 -7.21
N ILE A 242 0.87 -4.90 -6.48
CA ILE A 242 0.07 -3.71 -6.75
C ILE A 242 0.16 -2.75 -5.57
N THR A 243 0.29 -1.45 -5.84
CA THR A 243 0.25 -0.39 -4.83
C THR A 243 -0.84 0.62 -5.12
N GLN A 244 -1.65 0.93 -4.11
CA GLN A 244 -2.53 2.10 -4.08
C GLN A 244 -2.67 2.59 -2.65
N HIS A 245 -3.02 3.87 -2.46
CA HIS A 245 -2.98 4.46 -1.13
C HIS A 245 -4.09 3.95 -0.18
N ILE A 246 -5.35 3.90 -0.63
CA ILE A 246 -6.49 3.54 0.24
C ILE A 246 -6.69 2.02 0.27
N ASP A 247 -6.98 1.47 1.46
CA ASP A 247 -7.27 0.05 1.67
C ASP A 247 -8.54 -0.44 0.95
N LEU A 248 -8.60 -1.75 0.71
CA LEU A 248 -9.66 -2.40 -0.09
C LEU A 248 -10.81 -2.96 0.76
N ALA A 249 -10.49 -3.52 1.93
CA ALA A 249 -11.42 -4.35 2.69
C ALA A 249 -12.63 -3.56 3.21
N ARG A 250 -12.42 -2.32 3.69
CA ARG A 250 -13.51 -1.45 4.17
C ARG A 250 -14.59 -1.18 3.11
N TYR A 251 -14.22 -1.26 1.84
CA TYR A 251 -15.06 -0.89 0.69
C TYR A 251 -15.55 -2.09 -0.13
N SER A 252 -15.13 -3.30 0.25
CA SER A 252 -15.53 -4.57 -0.39
C SER A 252 -16.95 -4.99 0.02
N ILE A 253 -17.92 -4.09 -0.03
CA ILE A 253 -19.31 -4.34 0.36
C ILE A 253 -20.15 -4.80 -0.86
N PRO A 254 -21.24 -5.58 -0.65
CA PRO A 254 -22.11 -5.95 -1.74
C PRO A 254 -22.64 -4.73 -2.51
N TYR A 255 -22.55 -4.78 -3.82
CA TYR A 255 -23.06 -3.75 -4.72
C TYR A 255 -24.09 -4.36 -5.67
N THR A 256 -25.27 -3.74 -5.72
CA THR A 256 -26.36 -4.14 -6.64
C THR A 256 -26.97 -2.95 -7.37
N ILE A 257 -26.97 -1.78 -6.73
CA ILE A 257 -27.50 -0.52 -7.28
C ILE A 257 -26.72 0.63 -6.64
N ASP A 258 -26.64 1.76 -7.35
CA ASP A 258 -26.12 3.00 -6.79
C ASP A 258 -26.93 3.46 -5.58
N GLU A 259 -26.22 3.92 -4.56
CA GLU A 259 -26.80 4.45 -3.33
C GLU A 259 -26.13 5.78 -2.98
N GLU A 260 -26.88 6.72 -2.39
CA GLU A 260 -26.36 8.04 -2.03
C GLU A 260 -25.12 7.96 -1.12
N ARG A 261 -25.06 6.97 -0.22
CA ARG A 261 -23.91 6.77 0.67
C ARG A 261 -22.58 6.57 -0.08
N PHE A 262 -22.60 6.03 -1.30
CA PHE A 262 -21.37 5.78 -2.07
C PHE A 262 -20.71 7.07 -2.57
N LEU A 263 -21.47 8.18 -2.68
CA LEU A 263 -20.95 9.50 -3.05
C LEU A 263 -19.89 10.02 -2.06
N HIS A 264 -19.88 9.50 -0.84
CA HIS A 264 -19.02 9.92 0.27
C HIS A 264 -17.97 8.88 0.66
N MET A 265 -18.03 7.67 0.08
CA MET A 265 -17.02 6.64 0.31
C MET A 265 -15.75 6.96 -0.48
N GLU A 266 -14.59 6.57 0.07
CA GLU A 266 -13.29 6.76 -0.57
C GLU A 266 -13.20 5.95 -1.87
N TRP A 267 -13.64 4.69 -1.80
CA TRP A 267 -13.90 3.84 -2.95
C TRP A 267 -15.39 3.70 -3.23
N HIS A 268 -15.73 3.53 -4.51
CA HIS A 268 -17.04 3.01 -4.88
C HIS A 268 -17.02 1.47 -4.77
N PRO A 269 -18.03 0.82 -4.17
CA PRO A 269 -18.04 -0.64 -4.04
C PRO A 269 -17.95 -1.41 -5.37
N GLN A 270 -18.56 -0.89 -6.44
CA GLN A 270 -18.44 -1.49 -7.77
C GLN A 270 -16.99 -1.44 -8.30
N ASP A 271 -16.21 -0.40 -7.96
CA ASP A 271 -14.81 -0.34 -8.37
C ASP A 271 -13.96 -1.40 -7.66
N VAL A 272 -14.20 -1.62 -6.37
CA VAL A 272 -13.50 -2.67 -5.59
C VAL A 272 -13.82 -4.05 -6.18
N LYS A 273 -15.09 -4.30 -6.50
CA LYS A 273 -15.52 -5.52 -7.20
C LYS A 273 -14.83 -5.68 -8.54
N SER A 274 -14.80 -4.63 -9.37
CA SER A 274 -14.17 -4.68 -10.68
C SER A 274 -12.64 -4.79 -10.61
N PHE A 275 -12.00 -4.24 -9.59
CA PHE A 275 -10.59 -4.47 -9.30
C PHE A 275 -10.34 -5.95 -8.99
N HIS A 276 -11.09 -6.54 -8.06
CA HIS A 276 -10.98 -7.96 -7.72
C HIS A 276 -11.19 -8.88 -8.93
N GLU A 277 -12.24 -8.65 -9.72
CA GLU A 277 -12.52 -9.40 -10.95
C GLU A 277 -11.40 -9.25 -12.00
N THR A 278 -10.75 -8.08 -12.07
CA THR A 278 -9.66 -7.82 -13.02
C THR A 278 -8.40 -8.59 -12.64
N ILE A 279 -8.08 -8.68 -11.35
CA ILE A 279 -6.86 -9.34 -10.88
C ILE A 279 -7.01 -10.86 -10.72
N ALA A 280 -8.24 -11.37 -10.55
CA ALA A 280 -8.49 -12.79 -10.27
C ALA A 280 -7.84 -13.79 -11.26
N PRO A 281 -7.68 -13.49 -12.57
CA PRO A 281 -7.00 -14.39 -13.50
C PRO A 281 -5.47 -14.37 -13.41
N PHE A 282 -4.88 -13.46 -12.63
CA PHE A 282 -3.45 -13.21 -12.57
C PHE A 282 -2.86 -13.56 -11.21
N HIS A 283 -1.57 -13.88 -11.18
CA HIS A 283 -0.85 -14.23 -9.97
C HIS A 283 -0.45 -12.99 -9.16
N VAL A 284 -1.44 -12.28 -8.60
CA VAL A 284 -1.21 -11.12 -7.75
C VAL A 284 -0.86 -11.54 -6.34
N ILE A 285 0.42 -11.44 -5.99
CA ILE A 285 0.95 -11.96 -4.74
C ILE A 285 0.82 -10.98 -3.57
N ALA A 286 0.76 -9.67 -3.82
CA ALA A 286 0.65 -8.70 -2.75
C ALA A 286 0.02 -7.38 -3.21
N ASN A 287 -0.66 -6.74 -2.26
CA ASN A 287 -1.11 -5.37 -2.34
C ASN A 287 -0.58 -4.55 -1.20
N PHE A 288 0.05 -3.42 -1.52
CA PHE A 288 0.53 -2.48 -0.52
C PHE A 288 -0.33 -1.21 -0.52
N CYS A 289 -0.66 -0.73 0.67
CA CYS A 289 -1.42 0.49 0.89
C CYS A 289 -1.00 1.20 2.18
N GLY A 290 -1.52 2.40 2.41
CA GLY A 290 -1.26 3.21 3.60
C GLY A 290 -2.56 3.74 4.19
N HIS A 291 -2.61 5.06 4.42
CA HIS A 291 -3.80 5.85 4.77
C HIS A 291 -4.33 5.64 6.19
N THR A 292 -4.30 4.41 6.71
CA THR A 292 -4.90 4.12 8.02
C THR A 292 -3.97 4.41 9.19
N HIS A 293 -2.71 4.75 8.91
CA HIS A 293 -1.69 5.11 9.91
C HIS A 293 -1.48 3.97 10.92
N ARG A 294 -1.70 2.73 10.47
CA ARG A 294 -1.68 1.53 11.32
C ARG A 294 -1.29 0.32 10.50
N ARG A 295 -0.29 -0.40 10.98
CA ARG A 295 0.09 -1.68 10.40
C ARG A 295 -1.04 -2.70 10.47
N GLU A 296 -1.48 -3.16 9.30
CA GLU A 296 -2.47 -4.22 9.16
C GLU A 296 -2.15 -5.15 7.99
N ILE A 297 -2.00 -6.45 8.28
CA ILE A 297 -1.65 -7.47 7.27
C ILE A 297 -2.71 -8.56 7.31
N PHE A 298 -3.28 -8.89 6.15
CA PHE A 298 -4.38 -9.86 6.05
C PHE A 298 -4.50 -10.45 4.65
N GLY A 299 -5.10 -11.64 4.56
CA GLY A 299 -5.56 -12.20 3.29
C GLY A 299 -6.85 -11.54 2.82
N TRP A 300 -6.99 -11.27 1.54
CA TRP A 300 -8.19 -10.66 0.94
C TRP A 300 -8.72 -11.50 -0.23
N ASN A 301 -10.03 -11.62 -0.32
CA ASN A 301 -10.73 -12.41 -1.35
C ASN A 301 -11.93 -11.67 -1.96
N GLY A 302 -11.83 -10.34 -2.06
CA GLY A 302 -12.92 -9.51 -2.58
C GLY A 302 -14.07 -9.26 -1.60
N THR A 303 -13.95 -9.68 -0.33
CA THR A 303 -14.97 -9.48 0.70
C THR A 303 -14.50 -8.50 1.78
N PRO A 304 -15.40 -7.93 2.61
CA PRO A 304 -15.00 -6.96 3.62
C PRO A 304 -14.41 -7.63 4.86
N LYS A 305 -14.43 -8.96 4.91
CA LYS A 305 -13.85 -9.74 5.99
C LYS A 305 -12.40 -10.03 5.63
N ARG A 306 -11.51 -9.65 6.55
CA ARG A 306 -10.13 -10.13 6.57
C ARG A 306 -10.14 -11.66 6.59
N GLN A 307 -9.37 -12.26 5.70
CA GLN A 307 -9.27 -13.70 5.57
C GLN A 307 -7.95 -14.20 6.15
N PRO A 308 -7.91 -15.45 6.63
CA PRO A 308 -6.64 -16.15 6.69
C PRO A 308 -6.06 -16.27 5.29
N PHE A 309 -4.74 -16.25 5.20
CA PHE A 309 -4.02 -16.25 3.92
C PHE A 309 -4.25 -17.53 3.09
N THR A 310 -4.58 -18.65 3.75
CA THR A 310 -4.98 -19.90 3.08
C THR A 310 -6.31 -19.82 2.32
N ARG A 311 -7.04 -18.73 2.46
CA ARG A 311 -8.33 -18.45 1.78
C ARG A 311 -8.32 -17.11 1.05
N ALA A 312 -7.14 -16.53 0.86
CA ALA A 312 -6.95 -15.26 0.18
C ALA A 312 -6.74 -15.48 -1.31
N ASP A 313 -7.26 -14.56 -2.12
CA ASP A 313 -6.87 -14.42 -3.52
C ASP A 313 -5.62 -13.55 -3.64
N MET A 314 -5.39 -12.66 -2.67
CA MET A 314 -4.24 -11.75 -2.59
C MET A 314 -3.97 -11.36 -1.13
N ASP A 315 -2.72 -11.13 -0.76
CA ASP A 315 -2.36 -10.62 0.57
C ASP A 315 -2.29 -9.09 0.55
N ALA A 316 -2.87 -8.45 1.55
CA ALA A 316 -2.86 -7.01 1.73
C ALA A 316 -1.93 -6.60 2.88
N PHE A 317 -1.11 -5.60 2.63
CA PHE A 317 -0.14 -5.01 3.55
C PHE A 317 -0.41 -3.51 3.68
N ASN A 318 -1.06 -3.12 4.77
CA ASN A 318 -1.22 -1.72 5.13
C ASN A 318 -0.03 -1.27 6.00
N GLY A 319 0.71 -0.26 5.53
CA GLY A 319 1.82 0.34 6.24
C GLY A 319 1.37 1.24 7.40
N ASP A 320 2.21 1.32 8.43
CA ASP A 320 2.10 2.42 9.39
C ASP A 320 2.64 3.72 8.77
N ASN A 321 2.53 4.82 9.50
CA ASN A 321 3.27 6.03 9.18
C ASN A 321 4.77 5.72 9.11
N SER A 322 5.41 6.18 8.04
CA SER A 322 6.86 6.05 7.90
C SER A 322 7.60 7.25 8.46
N SER A 323 7.03 8.47 8.50
CA SER A 323 7.73 9.62 9.10
C SER A 323 6.83 10.74 9.62
N HIS A 324 5.60 10.42 9.99
CA HIS A 324 4.62 11.44 10.36
C HIS A 324 5.04 12.26 11.59
N PHE A 325 5.03 13.58 11.47
CA PHE A 325 5.62 14.51 12.44
C PHE A 325 4.96 14.52 13.84
N HIS A 326 3.74 14.02 13.99
CA HIS A 326 3.04 13.97 15.29
C HIS A 326 3.45 12.80 16.21
N GLY A 327 4.36 11.90 15.82
CA GLY A 327 4.67 10.69 16.60
C GLY A 327 6.10 10.18 16.46
N GLY A 328 6.61 9.54 17.52
CA GLY A 328 7.91 8.85 17.50
C GLY A 328 7.84 7.41 16.97
N LYS A 329 6.69 6.74 17.13
CA LYS A 329 6.47 5.38 16.61
C LYS A 329 6.16 5.43 15.14
N GLN A 330 6.98 4.77 14.34
CA GLN A 330 6.86 4.72 12.88
C GLN A 330 7.37 3.37 12.40
N ALA A 331 6.96 2.94 11.20
CA ALA A 331 7.42 1.70 10.62
C ALA A 331 7.44 1.74 9.10
N PHE A 332 8.20 0.83 8.50
CA PHE A 332 8.12 0.52 7.08
C PHE A 332 8.37 -0.97 6.83
N PHE A 333 7.94 -1.47 5.68
CA PHE A 333 8.18 -2.86 5.31
C PHE A 333 9.48 -3.05 4.53
N TYR A 334 10.23 -4.09 4.87
CA TYR A 334 11.29 -4.66 4.06
C TYR A 334 10.79 -5.95 3.42
N VAL A 335 10.85 -6.03 2.09
CA VAL A 335 10.25 -7.09 1.29
C VAL A 335 11.32 -7.81 0.48
N GLU A 336 11.27 -9.12 0.47
CA GLU A 336 12.11 -10.00 -0.36
C GLU A 336 11.21 -10.91 -1.20
N VAL A 337 11.52 -11.01 -2.48
CA VAL A 337 10.83 -11.89 -3.43
C VAL A 337 11.87 -12.75 -4.13
N SER A 338 11.65 -14.07 -4.14
CA SER A 338 12.37 -15.03 -4.95
C SER A 338 11.42 -15.69 -5.95
N GLY A 339 11.94 -16.53 -6.84
CA GLY A 339 11.12 -17.36 -7.73
C GLY A 339 10.08 -18.27 -7.04
N GLU A 340 10.19 -18.52 -5.73
CA GLU A 340 9.28 -19.42 -5.01
C GLU A 340 8.68 -18.83 -3.74
N SER A 341 9.09 -17.63 -3.30
CA SER A 341 8.66 -17.10 -2.00
C SER A 341 8.57 -15.58 -1.95
N LEU A 342 7.60 -15.10 -1.19
CA LEU A 342 7.49 -13.72 -0.72
C LEU A 342 7.75 -13.70 0.78
N VAL A 343 8.62 -12.80 1.23
CA VAL A 343 8.91 -12.54 2.64
C VAL A 343 8.76 -11.05 2.92
N VAL A 344 7.97 -10.69 3.92
CA VAL A 344 7.76 -9.31 4.38
C VAL A 344 8.11 -9.21 5.86
N ARG A 345 8.96 -8.24 6.18
CA ARG A 345 9.40 -7.90 7.54
C ARG A 345 9.10 -6.43 7.79
N GLU A 346 9.07 -6.04 9.06
CA GLU A 346 8.84 -4.66 9.46
C GLU A 346 10.05 -4.10 10.20
N VAL A 347 10.52 -2.95 9.74
CA VAL A 347 11.51 -2.13 10.44
C VAL A 347 10.73 -1.05 11.20
N VAL A 348 10.99 -0.93 12.49
CA VAL A 348 10.24 -0.07 13.40
C VAL A 348 11.17 0.91 14.11
N THR A 349 10.61 2.05 14.50
CA THR A 349 11.23 3.00 15.42
C THR A 349 10.23 3.41 16.48
N GLU A 350 10.74 3.84 17.63
CA GLU A 350 9.96 4.38 18.74
C GLU A 350 10.26 5.87 18.98
N ASP A 351 11.26 6.42 18.28
CA ASP A 351 11.87 7.72 18.57
C ASP A 351 12.09 8.61 17.34
N GLY A 352 11.31 8.36 16.27
CA GLY A 352 11.38 9.12 15.03
C GLY A 352 12.72 8.89 14.32
N TRP A 353 13.12 7.62 14.21
CA TRP A 353 14.30 7.13 13.50
C TRP A 353 15.63 7.62 14.08
N ARG A 354 15.69 7.97 15.37
CA ARG A 354 17.00 8.14 16.05
C ARG A 354 17.65 6.77 16.26
N SER A 355 16.82 5.78 16.48
CA SER A 355 17.15 4.36 16.43
C SER A 355 16.05 3.60 15.70
N HIS A 356 16.41 2.44 15.15
CA HIS A 356 15.47 1.51 14.55
C HIS A 356 15.76 0.09 15.01
N GLY A 357 14.77 -0.78 14.83
CA GLY A 357 14.87 -2.20 15.08
C GLY A 357 13.96 -2.98 14.15
N TRP A 358 13.90 -4.29 14.36
CA TRP A 358 13.07 -5.20 13.58
C TRP A 358 11.92 -5.68 14.45
N ALA A 359 10.70 -5.61 13.94
CA ALA A 359 9.57 -6.26 14.60
C ALA A 359 9.79 -7.79 14.59
N GLU A 360 9.27 -8.47 15.60
CA GLU A 360 9.30 -9.94 15.67
C GLU A 360 8.39 -10.60 14.61
N GLN A 361 7.50 -9.81 14.01
CA GLN A 361 6.54 -10.30 13.02
C GLN A 361 7.21 -10.48 11.67
N LEU A 362 7.14 -11.72 11.17
CA LEU A 362 7.59 -12.14 9.86
C LEU A 362 6.39 -12.68 9.09
N TRP A 363 6.19 -12.17 7.89
CA TRP A 363 5.28 -12.74 6.92
C TRP A 363 6.07 -13.49 5.85
N ALA A 364 5.75 -14.76 5.60
CA ALA A 364 6.40 -15.53 4.55
C ALA A 364 5.41 -16.49 3.91
N LYS A 365 5.43 -16.57 2.58
CA LYS A 365 4.60 -17.52 1.82
C LYS A 365 5.33 -18.04 0.60
N LYS A 366 4.93 -19.23 0.16
CA LYS A 366 5.27 -19.72 -1.18
C LYS A 366 4.40 -19.02 -2.22
N ILE A 367 4.99 -18.69 -3.36
CA ILE A 367 4.32 -18.10 -4.52
C ILE A 367 4.51 -19.00 -5.73
#